data_AF-A0A846EIA0-F1
#
_entry.id   AF-A0A846EIA0-F1
#
_cell.length_a   1.000
_cell.length_b   1.000
_cell.length_c   1.000
_cell.angle_alpha   90.00
_cell.angle_beta   90.00
_cell.angle_gamma   90.00
#
_symmetry.space_group_name_H-M   'P 1'
#
loop_
_entity.id
_entity.type
_entity.pdbx_description
1 polymer ?
#
loop_
_entity_poly.entity_id
_entity_poly.type
_entity_poly.pdbx_seq_one_letter_code
_entity_poly.pdbx_strand_id
1 'polypeptide(L)' 'MKEFMNALEELVDKLTLGAILELLERICHKKAENLRTHWNDDETAKLWEKAAKQIENINVDI' A
#
# COMPACT_ATOMS: atom_id res chain seq x y z
N MET A 1 -11.24 9.03 -11.76
CA MET A 1 -10.58 7.78 -12.23
C MET A 1 -9.42 8.06 -13.16
N LYS A 2 -9.62 8.70 -14.33
CA LYS A 2 -8.51 9.08 -15.23
C LYS A 2 -7.41 9.90 -14.54
N GLU A 3 -7.79 10.91 -13.76
CA GLU A 3 -6.82 11.75 -13.05
C GLU A 3 -5.99 10.97 -12.01
N PHE A 4 -6.60 10.02 -11.30
CA PHE A 4 -5.89 9.17 -10.35
C PHE A 4 -4.93 8.20 -11.04
N MET A 5 -5.31 7.65 -12.19
CA MET A 5 -4.44 6.80 -12.99
C MET A 5 -3.24 7.58 -13.54
N ASN A 6 -3.47 8.79 -14.08
CA ASN A 6 -2.40 9.64 -14.56
C ASN A 6 -1.42 10.01 -13.43
N ALA A 7 -1.93 10.34 -12.25
CA ALA A 7 -1.08 10.64 -11.09
C ALA A 7 -0.25 9.42 -10.65
N LEU A 8 -0.82 8.22 -10.72
CA LEU A 8 -0.10 6.98 -10.41
C LEU A 8 0.97 6.68 -11.47
N GLU A 9 0.64 6.86 -12.74
CA GLU A 9 1.57 6.69 -13.87
C GLU A 9 2.75 7.65 -13.74
N GLU A 10 2.50 8.94 -13.47
CA GLU A 10 3.57 9.90 -13.21
C GLU A 10 4.46 9.53 -12.01
N LEU A 11 3.88 8.92 -10.96
CA LEU A 11 4.64 8.48 -9.79
C LEU A 11 5.48 7.25 -10.10
N VAL A 12 4.97 6.31 -10.90
CA VAL A 12 5.71 5.15 -11.39
C VAL A 12 6.85 5.60 -12.30
N ASP A 13 6.63 6.57 -13.19
CA ASP A 13 7.65 7.12 -14.09
C ASP A 13 8.76 7.88 -13.35
N LYS A 14 8.41 8.61 -12.28
CA LYS A 14 9.38 9.35 -11.45
C LYS A 14 10.14 8.44 -10.49
N LEU A 15 9.58 7.29 -10.15
CA LEU A 15 10.17 6.29 -9.26
C LEU A 15 10.35 4.99 -10.04
N THR A 16 10.19 3.84 -9.37
CA THR A 16 10.07 2.54 -10.02
C THR A 16 8.80 1.87 -9.50
N LEU A 17 8.28 0.90 -10.24
CA LEU A 17 7.12 0.12 -9.78
C LEU A 17 7.43 -0.55 -8.42
N GLY A 18 8.64 -1.07 -8.22
CA GLY A 18 9.09 -1.61 -6.94
C GLY A 18 9.01 -0.59 -5.80
N ALA A 19 9.51 0.63 -6.01
CA ALA A 19 9.44 1.68 -5.00
C ALA A 19 7.99 2.10 -4.67
N ILE A 20 7.10 2.13 -5.66
CA ILE A 20 5.67 2.42 -5.44
C ILE A 20 5.02 1.31 -4.61
N LEU A 21 5.33 0.04 -4.90
CA LEU A 21 4.80 -1.10 -4.14
C LEU A 21 5.28 -1.05 -2.68
N GLU A 22 6.55 -0.77 -2.43
CA GLU A 22 7.08 -0.60 -1.07
C GLU A 22 6.37 0.54 -0.32
N LEU A 23 6.11 1.68 -0.99
CA LEU A 23 5.36 2.78 -0.38
C LEU A 23 3.91 2.39 -0.05
N LEU A 24 3.24 1.62 -0.93
CA LEU A 24 1.89 1.13 -0.70
C LEU A 24 1.84 0.13 0.47
N GLU A 25 2.80 -0.78 0.55
CA GLU A 25 2.97 -1.71 1.68
C GLU A 25 3.06 -0.95 3.01
N ARG A 26 3.94 0.06 3.08
CA ARG A 26 4.10 0.90 4.28
C ARG A 26 2.82 1.64 4.65
N ILE A 27 2.06 2.13 3.66
CA ILE A 27 0.75 2.76 3.89
C ILE A 27 -0.23 1.75 4.48
N CYS A 28 -0.25 0.51 3.97
CA CYS A 28 -1.10 -0.55 4.49
C CYS A 28 -0.77 -0.88 5.96
N HIS A 29 0.51 -1.03 6.30
CA HIS A 29 0.92 -1.24 7.70
C HIS A 29 0.52 -0.09 8.61
N LYS A 30 0.75 1.16 8.20
CA LYS A 30 0.37 2.34 8.98
C LYS A 30 -1.15 2.43 9.19
N LYS A 31 -1.95 2.09 8.17
CA LYS A 31 -3.41 2.05 8.30
C LYS A 31 -3.85 0.95 9.28
N ALA A 32 -3.26 -0.24 9.20
CA ALA A 32 -3.56 -1.33 10.12
C ALA A 32 -3.24 -0.93 11.57
N GLU A 33 -2.07 -0.33 11.82
CA GLU A 33 -1.67 0.15 13.15
C GLU A 33 -2.64 1.22 13.68
N ASN A 34 -2.98 2.21 12.87
CA ASN A 34 -3.92 3.26 13.27
C ASN A 34 -5.29 2.70 13.63
N LEU A 35 -5.78 1.72 12.87
CA LEU A 35 -7.08 1.09 13.12
C LEU A 35 -7.10 0.36 14.47
N ARG A 36 -6.03 -0.37 14.81
CA ARG A 36 -5.91 -1.04 16.11
C ARG A 36 -5.83 -0.05 17.26
N THR A 37 -4.96 0.94 17.12
CA THR A 37 -4.55 1.80 18.23
C THR A 37 -5.53 2.93 18.50
N HIS A 38 -6.20 3.45 17.46
CA HIS A 38 -7.09 4.60 17.59
C HIS A 38 -8.56 4.23 17.53
N TRP A 39 -8.92 3.22 16.73
CA TRP A 39 -10.32 2.90 16.44
C TRP A 39 -10.77 1.56 17.02
N ASN A 40 -9.87 0.79 17.66
CA ASN A 40 -10.10 -0.56 18.17
C ASN A 40 -10.74 -1.50 17.12
N ASP A 41 -10.46 -1.26 15.84
CA ASP A 41 -10.99 -2.03 14.72
C ASP A 41 -9.97 -3.07 14.25
N ASP A 42 -9.91 -4.17 14.99
CA ASP A 42 -8.99 -5.28 14.72
C ASP A 42 -9.31 -6.04 13.43
N GLU A 43 -10.59 -6.09 13.03
CA GLU A 43 -11.00 -6.79 11.81
C GLU A 43 -10.51 -6.06 10.57
N THR A 44 -10.76 -4.75 10.48
CA THR A 44 -10.28 -3.94 9.37
C THR A 44 -8.75 -3.84 9.39
N ALA A 45 -8.12 -3.78 10.57
CA ALA A 45 -6.66 -3.80 10.68
C ALA A 45 -6.03 -5.07 10.07
N LYS A 46 -6.63 -6.24 10.32
CA LYS A 46 -6.19 -7.51 9.71
C LYS A 46 -6.29 -7.51 8.20
N LEU A 47 -7.31 -6.86 7.63
CA LEU A 47 -7.45 -6.72 6.17
C LEU A 47 -6.31 -5.89 5.58
N TRP A 48 -5.96 -4.77 6.21
CA TRP A 48 -4.83 -3.93 5.78
C TRP A 48 -3.48 -4.64 5.90
N GLU A 49 -3.25 -5.40 6.97
CA GLU A 49 -2.05 -6.24 7.06
C GLU A 49 -1.99 -7.32 5.99
N LYS A 50 -3.13 -7.97 5.70
CA LYS A 50 -3.19 -8.97 4.64
C LYS A 50 -2.92 -8.35 3.27
N ALA A 51 -3.34 -7.11 3.04
CA ALA A 51 -3.01 -6.37 1.82
C ALA A 51 -1.51 -6.04 1.75
N ALA A 52 -0.91 -5.57 2.84
CA ALA A 52 0.53 -5.30 2.92
C ALA A 52 1.36 -6.54 2.57
N LYS A 53 1.04 -7.69 3.18
CA LYS A 53 1.70 -8.97 2.89
C LYS A 53 1.53 -9.43 1.45
N GLN A 54 0.40 -9.13 0.81
CA GLN A 54 0.24 -9.45 -0.61
C GLN A 54 1.19 -8.63 -1.47
N ILE A 55 1.36 -7.34 -1.13
CA ILE A 55 2.27 -6.43 -1.83
C ILE A 55 3.74 -6.86 -1.65
N GLU A 56 4.14 -7.27 -0.44
CA GLU A 56 5.48 -7.80 -0.13
C GLU A 56 5.84 -9.01 -1.01
N ASN A 57 4.85 -9.83 -1.38
CA ASN A 57 5.05 -11.00 -2.23
C ASN A 57 5.00 -10.69 -3.74
N ILE A 58 4.73 -9.44 -4.14
CA ILE A 58 4.79 -9.04 -5.54
C ILE A 58 6.27 -8.84 -5.91
N ASN A 59 6.86 -9.86 -6.51
CA ASN A 59 8.22 -9.78 -7.01
C ASN A 59 8.22 -9.00 -8.33
N VAL A 60 8.49 -7.69 -8.26
CA VAL A 60 8.68 -6.84 -9.44
C VAL A 60 10.16 -6.56 -9.62
N ASP A 61 10.74 -7.26 -10.59
CA ASP A 61 12.13 -7.16 -10.99
C ASP A 61 12.20 -6.44 -12.36
N ILE A 62 11.79 -5.15 -12.38
CA ILE A 62 11.72 -4.31 -13.59
C ILE A 62 12.22 -2.89 -13.27
#